data_AF-A0A962WDE3-F1
#
_entry.id   AF-A0A962WDE3-F1
#
_cell.length_a   1.000
_cell.length_b   1.000
_cell.length_c   1.000
_cell.angle_alpha   90.00
_cell.angle_beta   90.00
_cell.angle_gamma   90.00
#
_symmetry.space_group_name_H-M   'P 1'
#
loop_
_entity.id
_entity.type
_entity.pdbx_description
1 polymer ?
#
loop_
_entity_poly.entity_id
_entity_poly.type
_entity_poly.pdbx_seq_one_letter_code
_entity_poly.pdbx_strand_id
1 'polypeptide(L)'
;LAAQLYGEFKSFFPDNAVEYFVSYYDYYQPEAYVPASDTFIEKDASTNEHIEQMRLSATRALLERKDAIIVASVSAIYGLGDPVAYLNMVLHLKTGDIVDQRAILRRLAELQYTRNDTELKRGTYRARGEIIDVYPAESDKEAVRIELFDEEIEGLAYFDPLTGEVLRKVARLTIYPKTHYVTPRQTLLEAVDAIKIELKERLEHLYAANKLVEAQRLEQRTRFDMEMILELGFCHGIENYSRHLSGRDPGESPPTLLDYLPDNALMVIDESHVTVPQIGAMYKGDRSRKETLVEYGFRLPSALDNRPLRFDEFEKLAPQRIYVSATPGPYEKQHSGNDVIEQVVRPTGLVDPETEIRPVATQVDDLLSEIRLRVGMGDRVLVTTLTKRMSEDLTDYLDEHGVRCRYLHSDIETVERMEIIRDLRLGEFDVLIGINLLREGLDIPEVSLVAILDADKEGFLRSEGSLIQTIGRAARNARGKAILYADRITNSMRRALDETERRRNKQIEYNREHGITPTTISKAVADVMQLGQGGGRRIARVAEEIGEYAALSPEALARKIKALEDQMYAHARDLEFEEAARVRDQIKRIQDASLELSL
;
A
#
# COMPACT_ATOMS: atom_id res chain seq x y z
N LEU A 1 -0.29 -0.37 -8.37
CA LEU A 1 -1.78 -0.36 -8.36
C LEU A 1 -2.39 0.54 -7.27
N ALA A 2 -2.24 0.28 -5.96
CA ALA A 2 -2.90 1.11 -4.93
C ALA A 2 -2.50 2.59 -5.04
N ALA A 3 -1.21 2.88 -5.14
CA ALA A 3 -0.75 4.25 -5.34
C ALA A 3 -1.22 4.81 -6.72
N GLN A 4 -1.45 3.96 -7.73
CA GLN A 4 -1.82 4.40 -9.09
C GLN A 4 -3.26 4.91 -9.05
N LEU A 5 -4.15 4.12 -8.44
CA LEU A 5 -5.50 4.53 -8.14
C LEU A 5 -5.50 5.80 -7.28
N TYR A 6 -4.64 5.90 -6.26
CA TYR A 6 -4.53 7.13 -5.46
C TYR A 6 -4.21 8.36 -6.32
N GLY A 7 -3.21 8.28 -7.21
CA GLY A 7 -2.87 9.36 -8.14
C GLY A 7 -4.01 9.70 -9.11
N GLU A 8 -4.63 8.68 -9.71
CA GLU A 8 -5.78 8.84 -10.61
C GLU A 8 -6.97 9.51 -9.89
N PHE A 9 -7.36 9.00 -8.71
CA PHE A 9 -8.45 9.56 -7.92
C PHE A 9 -8.15 10.99 -7.46
N LYS A 10 -6.91 11.31 -7.10
CA LYS A 10 -6.52 12.69 -6.74
C LYS A 10 -6.67 13.64 -7.93
N SER A 11 -6.42 13.17 -9.14
CA SER A 11 -6.64 13.94 -10.37
C SER A 11 -8.13 14.09 -10.72
N PHE A 12 -8.94 13.06 -10.47
CA PHE A 12 -10.38 13.08 -10.71
C PHE A 12 -11.15 13.92 -9.68
N PHE A 13 -10.68 13.94 -8.43
CA PHE A 13 -11.35 14.56 -7.29
C PHE A 13 -10.41 15.53 -6.53
N PRO A 14 -9.93 16.61 -7.17
CA PRO A 14 -8.92 17.50 -6.59
C PRO A 14 -9.40 18.29 -5.36
N ASP A 15 -10.72 18.48 -5.23
CA ASP A 15 -11.33 19.25 -4.15
C ASP A 15 -11.85 18.36 -2.99
N ASN A 16 -11.78 17.04 -3.15
CA ASN A 16 -12.22 16.05 -2.15
C ASN A 16 -11.05 15.47 -1.36
N ALA A 17 -11.35 14.80 -0.25
CA ALA A 17 -10.32 14.15 0.57
C ALA A 17 -9.97 12.79 -0.03
N VAL A 18 -9.03 12.78 -0.99
CA VAL A 18 -8.44 11.54 -1.51
C VAL A 18 -7.25 11.17 -0.65
N GLU A 19 -7.33 10.03 0.02
CA GLU A 19 -6.40 9.61 1.06
C GLU A 19 -5.83 8.22 0.77
N TYR A 20 -4.68 7.92 1.36
CA TYR A 20 -3.90 6.70 1.09
C TYR A 20 -3.67 5.89 2.38
N PHE A 21 -4.03 4.61 2.36
CA PHE A 21 -3.96 3.76 3.55
C PHE A 21 -3.31 2.40 3.25
N VAL A 22 -1.98 2.34 3.39
CA VAL A 22 -1.19 1.12 3.22
C VAL A 22 -0.29 0.87 4.43
N SER A 23 0.42 -0.25 4.45
CA SER A 23 1.43 -0.51 5.47
C SER A 23 2.43 0.64 5.50
N TYR A 24 2.68 1.21 6.69
CA TYR A 24 3.70 2.25 6.88
C TYR A 24 5.10 1.67 7.09
N TYR A 25 5.28 0.36 6.94
CA TYR A 25 6.60 -0.26 7.00
C TYR A 25 7.24 -0.31 5.61
N ASP A 26 8.42 0.31 5.46
CA ASP A 26 9.27 0.16 4.28
C ASP A 26 9.91 -1.24 4.27
N TYR A 27 10.31 -1.70 5.46
CA TYR A 27 10.77 -3.04 5.72
C TYR A 27 10.06 -3.59 6.96
N TYR A 28 9.62 -4.85 6.91
CA TYR A 28 8.96 -5.49 8.03
C TYR A 28 9.33 -6.98 8.11
N GLN A 29 10.03 -7.33 9.17
CA GLN A 29 10.24 -8.70 9.60
C GLN A 29 9.36 -8.98 10.83
N PRO A 30 8.36 -9.87 10.72
CA PRO A 30 7.53 -10.21 11.85
C PRO A 30 8.32 -11.02 12.88
N GLU A 31 7.93 -10.87 14.15
CA GLU A 31 8.35 -11.79 15.22
C GLU A 31 7.98 -13.22 14.84
N ALA A 32 8.94 -14.15 14.89
CA ALA A 32 8.68 -15.56 14.58
C ALA A 32 9.62 -16.46 15.38
N TYR A 33 9.20 -17.71 15.57
CA TYR A 33 10.04 -18.73 16.16
C TYR A 33 10.04 -19.94 15.24
N VAL A 34 11.23 -20.45 14.92
CA VAL A 34 11.43 -21.62 14.05
C VAL A 34 11.85 -22.79 14.94
N PRO A 35 10.93 -23.71 15.30
CA PRO A 35 11.24 -24.78 16.26
C PRO A 35 12.33 -25.73 15.79
N ALA A 36 12.43 -25.96 14.48
CA ALA A 36 13.41 -26.88 13.90
C ALA A 36 14.87 -26.44 14.12
N SER A 37 15.12 -25.13 14.25
CA SER A 37 16.45 -24.55 14.45
C SER A 37 16.60 -23.82 15.80
N ASP A 38 15.60 -23.92 16.68
CA ASP A 38 15.52 -23.17 17.95
C ASP A 38 15.88 -21.68 17.78
N THR A 39 15.40 -21.08 16.69
CA THR A 39 15.76 -19.70 16.32
C THR A 39 14.58 -18.78 16.57
N PHE A 40 14.77 -17.83 17.49
CA PHE A 40 13.87 -16.69 17.64
C PHE A 40 14.29 -15.57 16.70
N ILE A 41 13.33 -15.11 15.90
CA ILE A 41 13.48 -14.00 14.97
C ILE A 41 12.79 -12.81 15.64
N GLU A 42 13.59 -11.80 16.00
CA GLU A 42 13.06 -10.57 16.56
C GLU A 42 12.25 -9.79 15.52
N LYS A 43 11.32 -8.97 16.00
CA LYS A 43 10.64 -8.00 15.14
C LYS A 43 11.66 -6.94 14.75
N ASP A 44 11.94 -6.83 13.46
CA ASP A 44 12.74 -5.74 12.89
C ASP A 44 11.90 -5.03 11.84
N ALA A 45 11.84 -3.70 11.91
CA ALA A 45 10.98 -2.94 11.05
C ALA A 45 11.49 -1.51 10.89
N SER A 46 11.36 -0.99 9.67
CA SER A 46 11.59 0.41 9.35
C SER A 46 10.27 1.07 8.96
N THR A 47 9.96 2.18 9.60
CA THR A 47 8.70 2.91 9.40
C THR A 47 8.91 4.12 8.51
N ASN A 48 7.98 4.32 7.58
CA ASN A 48 7.89 5.46 6.71
C ASN A 48 6.97 6.52 7.33
N GLU A 49 7.55 7.60 7.85
CA GLU A 49 6.81 8.69 8.51
C GLU A 49 5.79 9.38 7.59
N HIS A 50 6.06 9.39 6.28
CA HIS A 50 5.14 9.97 5.30
C HIS A 50 3.88 9.11 5.14
N ILE A 51 4.04 7.79 5.01
CA ILE A 51 2.90 6.86 4.94
C ILE A 51 2.13 6.83 6.26
N GLU A 52 2.81 6.88 7.41
CA GLU A 52 2.14 6.98 8.72
C GLU A 52 1.25 8.23 8.80
N GLN A 53 1.75 9.38 8.35
CA GLN A 53 0.93 10.60 8.27
C GLN A 53 -0.26 10.43 7.32
N MET A 54 -0.07 9.83 6.14
CA MET A 54 -1.18 9.56 5.21
C MET A 54 -2.25 8.68 5.84
N ARG A 55 -1.86 7.67 6.63
CA ARG A 55 -2.81 6.83 7.37
C ARG A 55 -3.60 7.60 8.42
N LEU A 56 -2.94 8.48 9.17
CA LEU A 56 -3.60 9.35 10.15
C LEU A 56 -4.56 10.33 9.45
N SER A 57 -4.14 10.89 8.31
CA SER A 57 -4.97 11.76 7.47
C SER A 57 -6.21 11.02 6.96
N ALA A 58 -6.07 9.77 6.51
CA ALA A 58 -7.18 8.93 6.08
C ALA A 58 -8.22 8.70 7.18
N THR A 59 -7.79 8.34 8.40
CA THR A 59 -8.71 8.15 9.52
C THR A 59 -9.37 9.46 9.96
N ARG A 60 -8.64 10.59 9.94
CA ARG A 60 -9.24 11.90 10.20
C ARG A 60 -10.29 12.25 9.15
N ALA A 61 -9.99 12.04 7.87
CA ALA A 61 -10.90 12.36 6.78
C ALA A 61 -12.24 11.63 6.91
N LEU A 62 -12.24 10.35 7.31
CA LEU A 62 -13.48 9.60 7.60
C LEU A 62 -14.31 10.20 8.73
N LEU A 63 -13.65 10.78 9.72
CA LEU A 63 -14.30 11.32 10.91
C LEU A 63 -14.83 12.75 10.68
N GLU A 64 -14.13 13.56 9.88
CA GLU A 64 -14.46 14.97 9.67
C GLU A 64 -15.28 15.24 8.40
N ARG A 65 -15.19 14.36 7.39
CA ARG A 65 -15.69 14.63 6.03
C ARG A 65 -16.52 13.49 5.48
N LYS A 66 -17.54 13.85 4.69
CA LYS A 66 -18.39 12.88 3.96
C LYS A 66 -17.88 12.60 2.55
N ASP A 67 -16.97 13.42 2.05
CA ASP A 67 -16.42 13.36 0.70
C ASP A 67 -15.00 12.81 0.70
N ALA A 68 -14.80 11.72 1.46
CA ALA A 68 -13.52 11.04 1.58
C ALA A 68 -13.47 9.79 0.67
N ILE A 69 -12.38 9.65 -0.08
CA ILE A 69 -12.06 8.46 -0.87
C ILE A 69 -10.75 7.91 -0.32
N ILE A 70 -10.77 6.69 0.24
CA ILE A 70 -9.55 6.04 0.72
C ILE A 70 -9.16 4.94 -0.24
N VAL A 71 -7.93 5.03 -0.77
CA VAL A 71 -7.32 3.91 -1.47
C VAL A 71 -6.48 3.13 -0.48
N ALA A 72 -6.89 1.89 -0.21
CA ALA A 72 -6.28 1.05 0.82
C ALA A 72 -5.76 -0.29 0.29
N SER A 73 -4.70 -0.81 0.93
CA SER A 73 -4.32 -2.22 0.77
C SER A 73 -5.06 -3.11 1.80
N VAL A 74 -4.72 -4.40 1.85
CA VAL A 74 -5.18 -5.29 2.93
C VAL A 74 -4.80 -4.80 4.34
N SER A 75 -3.97 -3.75 4.48
CA SER A 75 -3.79 -3.07 5.76
C SER A 75 -5.12 -2.56 6.36
N ALA A 76 -6.15 -2.32 5.56
CA ALA A 76 -7.48 -1.91 6.03
C ALA A 76 -8.14 -2.93 6.98
N ILE A 77 -7.80 -4.22 6.86
CA ILE A 77 -8.35 -5.29 7.72
C ILE A 77 -7.45 -5.62 8.91
N TYR A 78 -6.36 -4.88 9.13
CA TYR A 78 -5.48 -5.04 10.28
C TYR A 78 -5.89 -4.13 11.43
N GLY A 79 -5.52 -4.54 12.64
CA GLY A 79 -5.84 -3.84 13.88
C GLY A 79 -5.37 -2.39 13.89
N LEU A 80 -6.29 -1.50 14.20
CA LEU A 80 -6.11 -0.11 14.59
C LEU A 80 -6.57 0.05 16.05
N GLY A 81 -6.26 1.19 16.67
CA GLY A 81 -6.92 1.52 17.93
C GLY A 81 -8.41 1.80 17.71
N ASP A 82 -9.16 1.64 18.79
CA ASP A 82 -10.60 1.81 18.80
C ASP A 82 -10.98 3.25 18.39
N PRO A 83 -11.92 3.43 17.43
CA PRO A 83 -12.29 4.75 16.94
C PRO A 83 -12.89 5.64 18.04
N VAL A 84 -13.63 5.06 18.98
CA VAL A 84 -14.22 5.82 20.10
C VAL A 84 -13.12 6.24 21.07
N ALA A 85 -12.18 5.36 21.41
CA ALA A 85 -11.03 5.70 22.22
C ALA A 85 -10.15 6.78 21.55
N TYR A 86 -9.89 6.64 20.25
CA TYR A 86 -9.14 7.61 19.46
C TYR A 86 -9.82 9.00 19.46
N LEU A 87 -11.13 9.04 19.24
CA LEU A 87 -11.94 10.26 19.31
C LEU A 87 -11.97 10.87 20.71
N ASN A 88 -12.04 10.06 21.77
CA ASN A 88 -12.04 10.56 23.16
C ASN A 88 -10.68 11.18 23.56
N MET A 89 -9.62 10.85 22.84
CA MET A 89 -8.28 11.38 23.11
C MET A 89 -8.02 12.74 22.46
N VAL A 90 -8.78 13.13 21.43
CA VAL A 90 -8.54 14.40 20.71
C VAL A 90 -8.54 15.60 21.66
N LEU A 91 -7.74 16.61 21.30
CA LEU A 91 -7.68 17.88 22.02
C LEU A 91 -8.41 18.95 21.22
N HIS A 92 -9.59 19.33 21.72
CA HIS A 92 -10.35 20.45 21.19
C HIS A 92 -9.91 21.75 21.85
N LEU A 93 -9.67 22.77 21.03
CA LEU A 93 -9.27 24.10 21.47
C LEU A 93 -10.18 25.13 20.82
N LYS A 94 -10.62 26.11 21.60
CA LYS A 94 -11.43 27.22 21.10
C LYS A 94 -10.94 28.52 21.73
N THR A 95 -10.96 29.58 20.93
CA THR A 95 -10.66 30.94 21.41
C THR A 95 -11.63 31.35 22.52
N GLY A 96 -11.08 31.88 23.61
CA GLY A 96 -11.80 32.26 24.83
C GLY A 96 -11.97 31.12 25.85
N ASP A 97 -11.45 29.92 25.59
CA ASP A 97 -11.44 28.85 26.60
C ASP A 97 -10.44 29.19 27.72
N ILE A 98 -10.85 28.97 28.97
CA ILE A 98 -10.00 29.13 30.15
C ILE A 98 -9.25 27.81 30.40
N VAL A 99 -7.96 27.79 30.11
CA VAL A 99 -7.11 26.61 30.28
C VAL A 99 -5.66 27.01 30.57
N ASP A 100 -5.10 26.41 31.62
CA ASP A 100 -3.68 26.58 31.98
C ASP A 100 -2.76 25.96 30.92
N GLN A 101 -1.65 26.65 30.63
CA GLN A 101 -0.63 26.18 29.70
C GLN A 101 -0.17 24.76 30.03
N ARG A 102 0.10 24.43 31.30
CA ARG A 102 0.62 23.10 31.67
C ARG A 102 -0.44 22.01 31.49
N ALA A 103 -1.73 22.36 31.50
CA ALA A 103 -2.79 21.43 31.14
C ALA A 103 -2.72 21.07 29.64
N ILE A 104 -2.54 22.06 28.76
CA ILE A 104 -2.36 21.81 27.32
C ILE A 104 -1.12 20.94 27.07
N LEU A 105 0.03 21.26 27.69
CA LEU A 105 1.27 20.49 27.49
C LEU A 105 1.14 19.04 27.98
N ARG A 106 0.48 18.81 29.12
CA ARG A 106 0.18 17.44 29.60
C ARG A 106 -0.70 16.70 28.61
N ARG A 107 -1.73 17.36 28.07
CA ARG A 107 -2.63 16.74 27.10
C ARG A 107 -1.92 16.39 25.79
N LEU A 108 -1.01 17.23 25.31
CA LEU A 108 -0.16 16.92 24.15
C LEU A 108 0.74 15.70 24.40
N ALA A 109 1.30 15.57 25.61
CA ALA A 109 2.07 14.39 25.99
C ALA A 109 1.21 13.12 26.07
N GLU A 110 -0.02 13.20 26.57
CA GLU A 110 -0.99 12.09 26.55
C GLU A 110 -1.34 11.66 25.11
N LEU A 111 -1.41 12.63 24.19
CA LEU A 111 -1.56 12.41 22.75
C LEU A 111 -0.29 11.85 22.05
N GLN A 112 0.76 11.54 22.83
CA GLN A 112 2.05 11.02 22.38
C GLN A 112 2.90 12.00 21.58
N TYR A 113 2.64 13.31 21.66
CA TYR A 113 3.52 14.31 21.08
C TYR A 113 4.77 14.50 21.92
N THR A 114 5.90 14.71 21.27
CA THR A 114 7.19 14.92 21.93
C THR A 114 7.50 16.40 22.02
N ARG A 115 7.95 16.89 23.19
CA ARG A 115 8.44 18.27 23.31
C ARG A 115 9.80 18.41 22.63
N ASN A 116 9.93 19.38 21.72
CA ASN A 116 11.20 19.75 21.10
C ASN A 116 11.26 21.26 20.91
N ASP A 117 11.91 21.96 21.85
CA ASP A 117 11.96 23.43 21.84
C ASP A 117 12.89 24.00 20.74
N THR A 118 13.82 23.19 20.22
CA THR A 118 14.78 23.59 19.18
C THR A 118 14.17 23.53 17.80
N GLU A 119 13.44 22.45 17.51
CA GLU A 119 13.00 22.12 16.15
C GLU A 119 11.56 21.59 16.14
N LEU A 120 10.71 22.24 15.36
CA LEU A 120 9.31 21.87 15.24
C LEU A 120 9.14 20.87 14.09
N LYS A 121 9.28 19.59 14.41
CA LYS A 121 9.02 18.47 13.50
C LYS A 121 7.58 17.98 13.64
N ARG A 122 7.10 17.23 12.63
CA ARG A 122 5.80 16.56 12.70
C ARG A 122 5.71 15.66 13.94
N GLY A 123 4.58 15.72 14.65
CA GLY A 123 4.39 14.98 15.90
C GLY A 123 5.15 15.56 17.11
N THR A 124 5.67 16.79 17.01
CA THR A 124 6.29 17.50 18.13
C THR A 124 5.58 18.81 18.47
N TYR A 125 5.88 19.35 19.65
CA TYR A 125 5.46 20.68 20.08
C TYR A 125 6.60 21.43 20.77
N ARG A 126 6.51 22.76 20.79
CA ARG A 126 7.39 23.65 21.57
C ARG A 126 6.58 24.70 22.31
N ALA A 127 7.10 25.17 23.43
CA ALA A 127 6.47 26.22 24.23
C ALA A 127 7.45 27.37 24.45
N ARG A 128 7.07 28.58 24.03
CA ARG A 128 7.87 29.81 24.16
C ARG A 128 7.04 30.92 24.77
N GLY A 129 7.18 31.13 26.07
CA GLY A 129 6.33 32.07 26.80
C GLY A 129 4.88 31.60 26.74
N GLU A 130 3.99 32.44 26.23
CA GLU A 130 2.55 32.16 26.09
C GLU A 130 2.18 31.49 24.76
N ILE A 131 3.17 31.25 23.89
CA ILE A 131 2.97 30.64 22.57
C ILE A 131 3.30 29.15 22.64
N ILE A 132 2.34 28.31 22.27
CA ILE A 132 2.54 26.87 22.05
C ILE A 132 2.41 26.60 20.55
N ASP A 133 3.49 26.15 19.93
CA ASP A 133 3.45 25.67 18.55
C ASP A 133 3.41 24.14 18.57
N VAL A 134 2.48 23.56 17.81
CA VAL A 134 2.32 22.10 17.64
C VAL A 134 2.34 21.79 16.15
N TYR A 135 3.07 20.77 15.72
CA TYR A 135 2.96 20.26 14.35
C TYR A 135 2.18 18.94 14.38
N PRO A 136 0.88 18.94 14.02
CA PRO A 136 0.03 17.75 14.08
C PRO A 136 0.57 16.60 13.24
N ALA A 137 0.45 15.37 13.75
CA ALA A 137 1.01 14.17 13.12
C ALA A 137 0.33 13.80 11.79
N GLU A 138 -0.93 14.15 11.65
CA GLU A 138 -1.75 13.94 10.46
C GLU A 138 -1.61 15.06 9.41
N SER A 139 -0.94 16.16 9.76
CA SER A 139 -0.83 17.33 8.89
C SER A 139 0.32 17.18 7.89
N ASP A 140 0.01 17.37 6.60
CA ASP A 140 1.02 17.37 5.55
C ASP A 140 1.94 18.60 5.70
N LYS A 141 1.36 19.81 5.81
CA LYS A 141 2.11 21.08 5.65
C LYS A 141 1.98 22.08 6.79
N GLU A 142 0.91 22.00 7.57
CA GLU A 142 0.51 23.11 8.44
C GLU A 142 0.73 22.75 9.90
N ALA A 143 1.44 23.63 10.62
CA ALA A 143 1.49 23.60 12.07
C ALA A 143 0.41 24.50 12.66
N VAL A 144 0.17 24.32 13.96
CA VAL A 144 -0.82 25.03 14.74
C VAL A 144 -0.12 25.87 15.80
N ARG A 145 -0.52 27.13 15.92
CA ARG A 145 -0.12 28.03 16.98
C ARG A 145 -1.30 28.30 17.91
N ILE A 146 -1.04 28.15 19.21
CA ILE A 146 -1.95 28.47 20.32
C ILE A 146 -1.32 29.63 21.08
N GLU A 147 -1.98 30.77 21.09
CA GLU A 147 -1.59 31.98 21.82
C GLU A 147 -2.45 32.08 23.07
N LEU A 148 -1.79 32.09 24.23
CA LEU A 148 -2.42 32.27 25.53
C LEU A 148 -2.24 33.72 26.00
N PHE A 149 -3.16 34.19 26.84
CA PHE A 149 -2.99 35.36 27.68
C PHE A 149 -3.45 34.99 29.09
N ASP A 150 -2.50 34.92 30.03
CA ASP A 150 -2.71 34.30 31.34
C ASP A 150 -3.28 32.86 31.23
N GLU A 151 -4.56 32.66 31.55
CA GLU A 151 -5.27 31.37 31.50
C GLU A 151 -6.29 31.31 30.37
N GLU A 152 -6.29 32.24 29.41
CA GLU A 152 -7.25 32.29 28.30
C GLU A 152 -6.57 32.04 26.94
N ILE A 153 -7.20 31.26 26.06
CA ILE A 153 -6.78 31.14 24.66
C ILE A 153 -7.19 32.41 23.90
N GLU A 154 -6.24 33.29 23.62
CA GLU A 154 -6.46 34.54 22.86
C GLU A 154 -6.51 34.28 21.34
N GLY A 155 -5.66 33.37 20.84
CA GLY A 155 -5.47 33.18 19.41
C GLY A 155 -5.21 31.74 19.01
N LEU A 156 -5.83 31.30 17.92
CA LEU A 156 -5.54 30.03 17.26
C LEU A 156 -5.25 30.30 15.78
N ALA A 157 -4.16 29.72 15.27
CA ALA A 157 -3.75 29.92 13.88
C ALA A 157 -3.08 28.68 13.29
N TYR A 158 -3.27 28.48 11.99
CA TYR A 158 -2.45 27.60 11.18
C TYR A 158 -1.32 28.41 10.55
N PHE A 159 -0.11 27.86 10.56
CA PHE A 159 1.09 28.54 10.05
C PHE A 159 2.04 27.55 9.38
N ASP A 160 2.95 28.05 8.54
CA ASP A 160 4.01 27.25 7.94
C ASP A 160 5.12 26.97 8.99
N PRO A 161 5.39 25.70 9.35
CA PRO A 161 6.36 25.37 10.41
C PRO A 161 7.80 25.78 10.10
N LEU A 162 8.15 25.97 8.83
CA LEU A 162 9.49 26.38 8.39
C LEU A 162 9.66 27.90 8.40
N THR A 163 8.72 28.63 7.79
CA THR A 163 8.85 30.10 7.64
C THR A 163 8.27 30.87 8.82
N GLY A 164 7.36 30.25 9.57
CA GLY A 164 6.61 30.93 10.63
C GLY A 164 5.45 31.79 10.13
N GLU A 165 5.20 31.82 8.81
CA GLU A 165 4.12 32.61 8.21
C GLU A 165 2.76 32.09 8.64
N VAL A 166 1.93 32.98 9.19
CA VAL A 166 0.55 32.66 9.57
C VAL A 166 -0.31 32.58 8.31
N LEU A 167 -0.83 31.39 8.02
CA LEU A 167 -1.64 31.10 6.84
C LEU A 167 -3.10 31.51 7.07
N ARG A 168 -3.66 31.15 8.22
CA ARG A 168 -5.04 31.51 8.61
C ARG A 168 -5.23 31.50 10.12
N LYS A 169 -6.07 32.40 10.63
CA LYS A 169 -6.57 32.37 12.01
C LYS A 169 -7.91 31.63 12.06
N VAL A 170 -8.15 30.88 13.12
CA VAL A 170 -9.37 30.08 13.32
C VAL A 170 -9.93 30.28 14.72
N ALA A 171 -11.24 30.10 14.90
CA ALA A 171 -11.87 30.21 16.21
C ALA A 171 -11.85 28.87 16.99
N ARG A 172 -11.68 27.75 16.29
CA ARG A 172 -11.65 26.39 16.83
C ARG A 172 -10.63 25.57 16.08
N LEU A 173 -9.98 24.65 16.79
CA LEU A 173 -9.06 23.68 16.21
C LEU A 173 -9.13 22.37 16.99
N THR A 174 -8.80 21.27 16.32
CA THR A 174 -8.69 19.95 16.95
C THR A 174 -7.29 19.40 16.68
N ILE A 175 -6.62 18.88 17.71
CA ILE A 175 -5.35 18.16 17.59
C ILE A 175 -5.63 16.68 17.82
N TYR A 176 -5.27 15.86 16.83
CA TYR A 176 -5.46 14.42 16.86
C TYR A 176 -4.26 13.70 17.49
N PRO A 177 -4.45 12.50 18.10
CA PRO A 177 -3.35 11.70 18.62
C PRO A 177 -2.30 11.37 17.56
N LYS A 178 -1.02 11.33 17.97
CA LYS A 178 0.11 11.02 17.08
C LYS A 178 0.06 9.61 16.50
N THR A 179 -0.62 8.67 17.17
CA THR A 179 -0.71 7.26 16.76
C THR A 179 -2.12 6.74 16.93
N HIS A 180 -2.50 5.73 16.13
CA HIS A 180 -3.78 5.06 16.26
C HIS A 180 -3.93 4.28 17.57
N TYR A 181 -2.83 3.90 18.24
CA TYR A 181 -2.87 3.06 19.46
C TYR A 181 -2.83 3.87 20.76
N VAL A 182 -3.20 5.15 20.72
CA VAL A 182 -3.30 5.94 21.95
C VAL A 182 -4.50 5.47 22.78
N THR A 183 -4.23 5.18 24.05
CA THR A 183 -5.21 4.64 24.99
C THR A 183 -5.18 5.46 26.30
N PRO A 184 -6.34 5.76 26.92
CA PRO A 184 -6.37 6.45 28.21
C PRO A 184 -5.62 5.69 29.32
N ARG A 185 -5.00 6.42 30.25
CA ARG A 185 -4.22 5.82 31.36
C ARG A 185 -5.02 4.80 32.18
N GLN A 186 -6.30 5.07 32.43
CA GLN A 186 -7.17 4.17 33.17
C GLN A 186 -7.32 2.80 32.48
N THR A 187 -7.53 2.81 31.17
CA THR A 187 -7.63 1.60 30.35
C THR A 187 -6.32 0.82 30.34
N LEU A 188 -5.15 1.49 30.36
CA LEU A 188 -3.86 0.81 30.48
C LEU A 188 -3.73 0.05 31.82
N LEU A 189 -4.18 0.66 32.93
CA LEU A 189 -4.15 0.02 34.25
C LEU A 189 -5.06 -1.22 34.28
N GLU A 190 -6.27 -1.10 33.76
CA GLU A 190 -7.24 -2.21 33.67
C GLU A 190 -6.71 -3.33 32.77
N ALA A 191 -6.10 -2.99 31.63
CA ALA A 191 -5.46 -3.96 30.73
C ALA A 191 -4.32 -4.70 31.42
N VAL A 192 -3.46 -4.01 32.17
CA VAL A 192 -2.36 -4.65 32.92
C VAL A 192 -2.89 -5.64 33.96
N ASP A 193 -3.98 -5.32 34.65
CA ASP A 193 -4.58 -6.25 35.61
C ASP A 193 -5.19 -7.48 34.93
N ALA A 194 -5.82 -7.31 33.76
CA ALA A 194 -6.28 -8.43 32.94
C ALA A 194 -5.13 -9.31 32.41
N ILE A 195 -4.01 -8.69 32.00
CA ILE A 195 -2.80 -9.40 31.55
C ILE A 195 -2.20 -10.23 32.69
N LYS A 196 -2.17 -9.72 33.92
CA LYS A 196 -1.68 -10.49 35.09
C LYS A 196 -2.51 -11.76 35.33
N ILE A 197 -3.84 -11.67 35.17
CA ILE A 197 -4.74 -12.81 35.34
C ILE A 197 -4.45 -13.86 34.27
N GLU A 198 -4.42 -13.46 32.99
CA GLU A 198 -4.13 -14.38 31.89
C GLU A 198 -2.73 -15.02 32.01
N LEU A 199 -1.72 -14.23 32.40
CA LEU A 199 -0.37 -14.74 32.62
C LEU A 199 -0.37 -15.84 33.68
N LYS A 200 -1.03 -15.61 34.82
CA LYS A 200 -1.10 -16.60 35.89
C LYS A 200 -1.72 -17.92 35.41
N GLU A 201 -2.88 -17.84 34.77
CA GLU A 201 -3.58 -19.02 34.24
C GLU A 201 -2.73 -19.77 33.20
N ARG A 202 -2.06 -19.02 32.31
CA ARG A 202 -1.20 -19.62 31.29
C ARG A 202 0.02 -20.30 31.90
N LEU A 203 0.62 -19.72 32.93
CA LEU A 203 1.75 -20.32 33.64
C LEU A 203 1.34 -21.62 34.34
N GLU A 204 0.17 -21.66 35.00
CA GLU A 204 -0.38 -22.88 35.61
C GLU A 204 -0.53 -24.00 34.58
N HIS A 205 -1.05 -23.70 33.39
CA HIS A 205 -1.14 -24.67 32.29
C HIS A 205 0.24 -25.16 31.80
N LEU A 206 1.22 -24.26 31.64
CA LEU A 206 2.56 -24.63 31.19
C LEU A 206 3.31 -25.49 32.24
N TYR A 207 3.19 -25.16 33.52
CA TYR A 207 3.76 -25.99 34.60
C TYR A 207 3.11 -27.36 34.67
N ALA A 208 1.78 -27.45 34.55
CA ALA A 208 1.07 -28.73 34.52
C ALA A 208 1.48 -29.60 33.31
N ALA A 209 1.81 -28.98 32.17
CA ALA A 209 2.33 -29.65 30.98
C ALA A 209 3.84 -29.91 31.02
N ASN A 210 4.53 -29.59 32.12
CA ASN A 210 5.99 -29.68 32.28
C ASN A 210 6.80 -28.87 31.23
N LYS A 211 6.22 -27.79 30.70
CA LYS A 211 6.84 -26.84 29.76
C LYS A 211 7.54 -25.70 30.52
N LEU A 212 8.60 -26.05 31.23
CA LEU A 212 9.26 -25.16 32.20
C LEU A 212 10.01 -23.99 31.52
N VAL A 213 10.63 -24.23 30.36
CA VAL A 213 11.39 -23.20 29.61
C VAL A 213 10.42 -22.17 29.03
N GLU A 214 9.32 -22.63 28.46
CA GLU A 214 8.25 -21.79 27.94
C GLU A 214 7.59 -20.95 29.03
N ALA A 215 7.36 -21.54 30.21
CA ALA A 215 6.81 -20.81 31.36
C ALA A 215 7.76 -19.70 31.83
N GLN A 216 9.04 -20.01 32.00
CA GLN A 216 10.04 -19.02 32.40
C GLN A 216 10.17 -17.88 31.38
N ARG A 217 10.21 -18.22 30.09
CA ARG A 217 10.29 -17.25 28.98
C ARG A 217 9.09 -16.31 28.98
N LEU A 218 7.88 -16.88 29.08
CA LEU A 218 6.64 -16.12 29.06
C LEU A 218 6.54 -15.18 30.25
N GLU A 219 6.89 -15.66 31.44
CA GLU A 219 6.84 -14.88 32.68
C GLU A 219 7.79 -13.68 32.62
N GLN A 220 9.06 -13.90 32.25
CA GLN A 220 10.05 -12.83 32.18
C GLN A 220 9.63 -11.73 31.21
N ARG A 221 9.24 -12.12 29.99
CA ARG A 221 8.85 -11.16 28.96
C ARG A 221 7.58 -10.40 29.33
N THR A 222 6.54 -11.09 29.78
CA THR A 222 5.26 -10.45 30.09
C THR A 222 5.38 -9.50 31.28
N ARG A 223 6.17 -9.85 32.31
CA ARG A 223 6.41 -8.95 33.45
C ARG A 223 7.16 -7.68 33.04
N PHE A 224 8.20 -7.82 32.22
CA PHE A 224 8.91 -6.66 31.68
C PHE A 224 8.00 -5.76 30.85
N ASP A 225 7.18 -6.32 29.97
CA ASP A 225 6.23 -5.57 29.16
C ASP A 225 5.20 -4.82 30.05
N MET A 226 4.69 -5.45 31.11
CA MET A 226 3.79 -4.79 32.08
C MET A 226 4.46 -3.65 32.85
N GLU A 227 5.71 -3.82 33.29
CA GLU A 227 6.48 -2.75 33.95
C GLU A 227 6.64 -1.54 33.03
N MET A 228 6.99 -1.78 31.76
CA MET A 228 7.13 -0.73 30.75
C MET A 228 5.80 0.00 30.49
N ILE A 229 4.68 -0.72 30.41
CA ILE A 229 3.35 -0.11 30.26
C ILE A 229 3.00 0.78 31.46
N LEU A 230 3.33 0.36 32.69
CA LEU A 230 3.00 1.13 33.90
C LEU A 230 3.86 2.40 34.05
N GLU A 231 5.16 2.32 33.74
CA GLU A 231 6.11 3.42 33.89
C GLU A 231 6.04 4.41 32.72
N LEU A 232 5.99 3.91 31.49
CA LEU A 232 6.11 4.73 30.28
C LEU A 232 4.79 4.89 29.52
N GLY A 233 3.75 4.12 29.85
CA GLY A 233 2.50 4.09 29.09
C GLY A 233 2.58 3.30 27.78
N PHE A 234 3.72 2.66 27.49
CA PHE A 234 3.98 1.93 26.25
C PHE A 234 5.06 0.85 26.46
N CYS A 235 5.02 -0.21 25.64
CA CYS A 235 6.09 -1.20 25.51
C CYS A 235 6.32 -1.60 24.03
N HIS A 236 7.49 -2.14 23.71
CA HIS A 236 7.74 -2.64 22.36
C HIS A 236 6.86 -3.87 22.08
N GLY A 237 6.09 -3.81 21.00
CA GLY A 237 5.14 -4.88 20.67
C GLY A 237 3.82 -4.79 21.44
N ILE A 238 3.44 -3.60 21.94
CA ILE A 238 2.19 -3.34 22.66
C ILE A 238 0.95 -3.84 21.91
N GLU A 239 1.00 -3.92 20.58
CA GLU A 239 -0.08 -4.45 19.76
C GLU A 239 -0.48 -5.89 20.13
N ASN A 240 0.44 -6.68 20.69
CA ASN A 240 0.16 -8.04 21.16
C ASN A 240 -0.79 -8.07 22.37
N TYR A 241 -1.02 -6.94 23.01
CA TYR A 241 -1.98 -6.76 24.09
C TYR A 241 -3.26 -6.04 23.65
N SER A 242 -3.45 -5.83 22.34
CA SER A 242 -4.58 -5.05 21.78
C SER A 242 -5.96 -5.50 22.25
N ARG A 243 -6.19 -6.81 22.47
CA ARG A 243 -7.46 -7.28 23.07
C ARG A 243 -7.70 -6.66 24.44
N HIS A 244 -6.72 -6.74 25.33
CA HIS A 244 -6.81 -6.17 26.68
C HIS A 244 -6.95 -4.65 26.65
N LEU A 245 -6.30 -3.99 25.69
CA LEU A 245 -6.36 -2.53 25.52
C LEU A 245 -7.68 -2.04 24.93
N SER A 246 -8.36 -2.86 24.14
CA SER A 246 -9.65 -2.54 23.52
C SER A 246 -10.86 -2.98 24.36
N GLY A 247 -10.65 -3.83 25.37
CA GLY A 247 -11.72 -4.38 26.19
C GLY A 247 -12.63 -5.37 25.46
N ARG A 248 -12.19 -5.89 24.30
CA ARG A 248 -12.93 -6.87 23.50
C ARG A 248 -12.84 -8.28 24.08
N ASP A 249 -13.83 -9.10 23.75
CA ASP A 249 -13.89 -10.49 24.24
C ASP A 249 -12.85 -11.40 23.56
N PRO A 250 -12.42 -12.50 24.21
CA PRO A 250 -11.52 -13.47 23.60
C PRO A 250 -12.02 -13.99 22.25
N GLY A 251 -11.15 -13.98 21.24
CA GLY A 251 -11.47 -14.39 19.88
C GLY A 251 -12.04 -13.30 18.98
N GLU A 252 -12.40 -12.12 19.50
CA GLU A 252 -12.76 -10.96 18.67
C GLU A 252 -11.52 -10.33 18.04
N SER A 253 -11.65 -9.79 16.83
CA SER A 253 -10.58 -9.02 16.20
C SER A 253 -10.43 -7.65 16.86
N PRO A 254 -9.26 -7.00 16.77
CA PRO A 254 -9.16 -5.58 17.05
C PRO A 254 -10.05 -4.77 16.09
N PRO A 255 -10.38 -3.52 16.45
CA PRO A 255 -10.91 -2.54 15.51
C PRO A 255 -10.00 -2.40 14.28
N THR A 256 -10.57 -2.10 13.13
CA THR A 256 -9.87 -1.98 11.84
C THR A 256 -10.31 -0.71 11.12
N LEU A 257 -9.79 -0.44 9.92
CA LEU A 257 -10.26 0.73 9.15
C LEU A 257 -11.76 0.62 8.84
N LEU A 258 -12.31 -0.60 8.72
CA LEU A 258 -13.73 -0.80 8.44
C LEU A 258 -14.60 -0.27 9.58
N ASP A 259 -14.14 -0.33 10.83
CA ASP A 259 -14.86 0.21 11.99
C ASP A 259 -14.90 1.76 12.00
N TYR A 260 -14.08 2.43 11.18
CA TYR A 260 -14.08 3.89 10.99
C TYR A 260 -15.00 4.32 9.83
N LEU A 261 -15.51 3.38 9.03
CA LEU A 261 -16.37 3.70 7.90
C LEU A 261 -17.77 4.09 8.39
N PRO A 262 -18.40 5.12 7.80
CA PRO A 262 -19.80 5.42 8.08
C PRO A 262 -20.73 4.33 7.51
N ASP A 263 -21.92 4.18 8.09
CA ASP A 263 -22.92 3.17 7.69
C ASP A 263 -23.29 3.22 6.20
N ASN A 264 -23.18 4.38 5.57
CA ASN A 264 -23.50 4.62 4.16
C ASN A 264 -22.28 4.54 3.23
N ALA A 265 -21.15 4.00 3.69
CA ALA A 265 -19.95 3.84 2.88
C ALA A 265 -20.16 2.88 1.69
N LEU A 266 -19.38 3.08 0.62
CA LEU A 266 -19.29 2.19 -0.52
C LEU A 266 -17.86 1.65 -0.60
N MET A 267 -17.71 0.33 -0.75
CA MET A 267 -16.43 -0.32 -0.91
C MET A 267 -16.25 -0.80 -2.35
N VAL A 268 -15.17 -0.41 -3.01
CA VAL A 268 -14.80 -0.94 -4.32
C VAL A 268 -13.60 -1.86 -4.14
N ILE A 269 -13.74 -3.11 -4.56
CA ILE A 269 -12.65 -4.09 -4.51
C ILE A 269 -12.11 -4.27 -5.92
N ASP A 270 -10.99 -3.60 -6.18
CA ASP A 270 -10.27 -3.72 -7.45
C ASP A 270 -9.53 -5.05 -7.56
N GLU A 271 -9.41 -5.54 -8.78
CA GLU A 271 -8.90 -6.87 -9.13
C GLU A 271 -9.41 -7.97 -8.17
N SER A 272 -10.74 -7.99 -7.98
CA SER A 272 -11.41 -8.76 -6.91
C SER A 272 -11.01 -10.23 -6.85
N HIS A 273 -10.77 -10.83 -8.02
CA HIS A 273 -10.37 -12.23 -8.18
C HIS A 273 -9.03 -12.58 -7.51
N VAL A 274 -8.19 -11.58 -7.23
CA VAL A 274 -6.95 -11.69 -6.42
C VAL A 274 -7.16 -11.11 -5.02
N THR A 275 -7.78 -9.93 -4.93
CA THR A 275 -7.91 -9.20 -3.67
C THR A 275 -8.80 -9.93 -2.65
N VAL A 276 -9.90 -10.56 -3.09
CA VAL A 276 -10.81 -11.32 -2.20
C VAL A 276 -10.10 -12.54 -1.59
N PRO A 277 -9.42 -13.41 -2.36
CA PRO A 277 -8.60 -14.47 -1.78
C PRO A 277 -7.50 -13.96 -0.85
N GLN A 278 -6.87 -12.83 -1.18
CA GLN A 278 -5.82 -12.24 -0.35
C GLN A 278 -6.35 -11.85 1.04
N ILE A 279 -7.50 -11.16 1.10
CA ILE A 279 -8.19 -10.80 2.37
C ILE A 279 -8.39 -12.06 3.22
N GLY A 280 -8.90 -13.15 2.63
CA GLY A 280 -9.13 -14.41 3.34
C GLY A 280 -7.86 -15.16 3.77
N ALA A 281 -6.72 -14.88 3.13
CA ALA A 281 -5.44 -15.53 3.45
C ALA A 281 -4.69 -14.87 4.61
N MET A 282 -4.85 -13.55 4.82
CA MET A 282 -4.07 -12.79 5.81
C MET A 282 -4.21 -13.36 7.23
N TYR A 283 -5.43 -13.71 7.66
CA TYR A 283 -5.67 -14.33 8.97
C TYR A 283 -4.95 -15.67 9.15
N LYS A 284 -4.98 -16.54 8.13
CA LYS A 284 -4.40 -17.89 8.24
C LYS A 284 -2.89 -17.82 8.41
N GLY A 285 -2.23 -16.93 7.66
CA GLY A 285 -0.78 -16.70 7.77
C GLY A 285 -0.39 -16.12 9.13
N ASP A 286 -1.11 -15.10 9.61
CA ASP A 286 -0.83 -14.49 10.92
C ASP A 286 -1.06 -15.48 12.07
N ARG A 287 -2.17 -16.23 12.04
CA ARG A 287 -2.53 -17.22 13.05
C ARG A 287 -1.46 -18.31 13.16
N SER A 288 -1.05 -18.91 12.03
CA SER A 288 -0.04 -19.99 12.03
C SER A 288 1.28 -19.53 12.65
N ARG A 289 1.74 -18.32 12.34
CA ARG A 289 2.97 -17.75 12.92
C ARG A 289 2.84 -17.53 14.43
N LYS A 290 1.71 -16.98 14.88
CA LYS A 290 1.50 -16.64 16.30
C LYS A 290 1.21 -17.84 17.18
N GLU A 291 0.56 -18.88 16.65
CA GLU A 291 0.33 -20.14 17.39
C GLU A 291 1.66 -20.74 17.84
N THR A 292 2.68 -20.73 16.97
CA THR A 292 4.03 -21.16 17.33
C THR A 292 4.63 -20.29 18.44
N LEU A 293 4.50 -18.96 18.38
CA LEU A 293 4.99 -18.08 19.46
C LEU A 293 4.31 -18.36 20.81
N VAL A 294 3.00 -18.61 20.81
CA VAL A 294 2.23 -18.91 22.03
C VAL A 294 2.54 -20.31 22.57
N GLU A 295 2.71 -21.29 21.69
CA GLU A 295 3.04 -22.66 22.06
C GLU A 295 4.39 -22.76 22.77
N TYR A 296 5.37 -21.97 22.31
CA TYR A 296 6.72 -21.91 22.85
C TYR A 296 6.94 -20.77 23.86
N GLY A 297 5.87 -20.17 24.39
CA GLY A 297 5.96 -19.23 25.51
C GLY A 297 6.62 -17.88 25.21
N PHE A 298 6.64 -17.44 23.94
CA PHE A 298 7.09 -16.09 23.58
C PHE A 298 5.99 -15.04 23.78
N ARG A 299 4.71 -15.43 23.65
CA ARG A 299 3.55 -14.53 23.79
C ARG A 299 2.40 -15.22 24.53
N LEU A 300 1.53 -14.42 25.13
CA LEU A 300 0.28 -14.89 25.73
C LEU A 300 -0.72 -15.34 24.65
N PRO A 301 -1.69 -16.22 25.00
CA PRO A 301 -2.76 -16.60 24.08
C PRO A 301 -3.51 -15.41 23.47
N SER A 302 -3.73 -14.34 24.24
CA SER A 302 -4.31 -13.07 23.79
C SER A 302 -3.59 -12.41 22.61
N ALA A 303 -2.31 -12.71 22.38
CA ALA A 303 -1.60 -12.19 21.21
C ALA A 303 -2.18 -12.73 19.89
N LEU A 304 -2.88 -13.86 19.92
CA LEU A 304 -3.61 -14.42 18.77
C LEU A 304 -4.85 -13.59 18.41
N ASP A 305 -5.36 -12.80 19.36
CA ASP A 305 -6.50 -11.91 19.14
C ASP A 305 -6.06 -10.59 18.50
N ASN A 306 -4.76 -10.24 18.54
CA ASN A 306 -4.18 -9.17 17.72
C ASN A 306 -4.02 -9.63 16.26
N ARG A 307 -5.08 -9.72 15.48
CA ARG A 307 -5.04 -10.36 14.15
C ARG A 307 -5.79 -9.52 13.12
N PRO A 308 -5.53 -9.73 11.82
CA PRO A 308 -6.44 -9.21 10.81
C PRO A 308 -7.81 -9.89 10.92
N LEU A 309 -8.82 -9.28 10.29
CA LEU A 309 -10.16 -9.86 10.19
C LEU A 309 -10.09 -11.25 9.54
N ARG A 310 -10.89 -12.18 10.06
CA ARG A 310 -11.25 -13.37 9.30
C ARG A 310 -12.17 -12.97 8.14
N PHE A 311 -12.22 -13.81 7.12
CA PHE A 311 -13.07 -13.53 5.96
C PHE A 311 -14.55 -13.38 6.34
N ASP A 312 -15.06 -14.21 7.25
CA ASP A 312 -16.45 -14.13 7.75
C ASP A 312 -16.73 -12.85 8.55
N GLU A 313 -15.71 -12.27 9.19
CA GLU A 313 -15.83 -10.99 9.90
C GLU A 313 -15.80 -9.82 8.92
N PHE A 314 -14.89 -9.86 7.94
CA PHE A 314 -14.87 -8.92 6.83
C PHE A 314 -16.22 -8.91 6.10
N GLU A 315 -16.81 -10.07 5.82
CA GLU A 315 -18.11 -10.16 5.16
C GLU A 315 -19.25 -9.51 5.96
N LYS A 316 -19.18 -9.51 7.29
CA LYS A 316 -20.19 -8.87 8.15
C LYS A 316 -20.00 -7.36 8.26
N LEU A 317 -18.74 -6.91 8.34
CA LEU A 317 -18.39 -5.51 8.56
C LEU A 317 -18.34 -4.70 7.27
N ALA A 318 -17.95 -5.31 6.16
CA ALA A 318 -17.78 -4.57 4.91
C ALA A 318 -19.15 -4.09 4.39
N PRO A 319 -19.26 -2.80 4.00
CA PRO A 319 -20.53 -2.17 3.64
C PRO A 319 -21.01 -2.65 2.26
N GLN A 320 -21.85 -1.90 1.56
CA GLN A 320 -22.18 -2.18 0.16
C GLN A 320 -20.89 -2.21 -0.69
N ARG A 321 -20.77 -3.19 -1.60
CA ARG A 321 -19.52 -3.45 -2.33
C ARG A 321 -19.72 -3.60 -3.82
N ILE A 322 -18.72 -3.17 -4.57
CA ILE A 322 -18.60 -3.41 -6.01
C ILE A 322 -17.30 -4.18 -6.23
N TYR A 323 -17.40 -5.37 -6.82
CA TYR A 323 -16.25 -6.16 -7.22
C TYR A 323 -15.87 -5.79 -8.66
N VAL A 324 -14.65 -5.31 -8.86
CA VAL A 324 -14.14 -4.92 -10.19
C VAL A 324 -13.11 -5.97 -10.61
N SER A 325 -13.40 -6.69 -11.69
CA SER A 325 -12.50 -7.70 -12.25
C SER A 325 -12.89 -8.07 -13.67
N ALA A 326 -11.91 -8.21 -14.56
CA ALA A 326 -12.11 -8.78 -15.89
C ALA A 326 -12.41 -10.29 -15.85
N THR A 327 -12.07 -10.96 -14.74
CA THR A 327 -12.22 -12.40 -14.52
C THR A 327 -12.72 -12.66 -13.09
N PRO A 328 -13.98 -12.33 -12.75
CA PRO A 328 -14.50 -12.48 -11.40
C PRO A 328 -14.33 -13.91 -10.86
N GLY A 329 -13.89 -14.03 -9.60
CA GLY A 329 -13.70 -15.32 -8.94
C GLY A 329 -15.02 -16.02 -8.56
N PRO A 330 -14.94 -17.23 -7.97
CA PRO A 330 -16.11 -17.99 -7.56
C PRO A 330 -16.97 -17.26 -6.53
N TYR A 331 -16.33 -16.58 -5.57
CA TYR A 331 -17.03 -15.87 -4.50
C TYR A 331 -17.87 -14.72 -5.05
N GLU A 332 -17.31 -13.91 -5.95
CA GLU A 332 -18.00 -12.78 -6.56
C GLU A 332 -19.16 -13.25 -7.43
N LYS A 333 -18.97 -14.31 -8.23
CA LYS A 333 -20.03 -14.91 -9.06
C LYS A 333 -21.19 -15.43 -8.20
N GLN A 334 -20.89 -16.06 -7.07
CA GLN A 334 -21.91 -16.58 -6.16
C GLN A 334 -22.71 -15.46 -5.48
N HIS A 335 -22.05 -14.38 -5.06
CA HIS A 335 -22.67 -13.32 -4.26
C HIS A 335 -23.30 -12.21 -5.11
N SER A 336 -22.86 -12.01 -6.35
CA SER A 336 -23.43 -10.99 -7.24
C SER A 336 -24.66 -11.49 -8.00
N GLY A 337 -24.86 -12.82 -8.10
CA GLY A 337 -26.04 -13.38 -8.76
C GLY A 337 -26.26 -12.83 -10.17
N ASN A 338 -27.39 -12.16 -10.37
CA ASN A 338 -27.76 -11.54 -11.66
C ASN A 338 -27.31 -10.07 -11.79
N ASP A 339 -26.72 -9.47 -10.76
CA ASP A 339 -26.32 -8.06 -10.73
C ASP A 339 -24.93 -7.82 -11.36
N VAL A 340 -24.52 -8.70 -12.28
CA VAL A 340 -23.25 -8.57 -13.01
C VAL A 340 -23.39 -7.52 -14.10
N ILE A 341 -22.67 -6.41 -13.94
CA ILE A 341 -22.60 -5.34 -14.93
C ILE A 341 -21.39 -5.60 -15.84
N GLU A 342 -21.66 -5.90 -17.10
CA GLU A 342 -20.62 -6.13 -18.09
C GLU A 342 -20.20 -4.83 -18.80
N GLN A 343 -18.91 -4.49 -18.73
CA GLN A 343 -18.30 -3.39 -19.46
C GLN A 343 -17.13 -3.88 -20.31
N VAL A 344 -17.41 -4.20 -21.59
CA VAL A 344 -16.41 -4.75 -22.54
C VAL A 344 -15.98 -3.75 -23.62
N VAL A 345 -16.78 -2.72 -23.89
CA VAL A 345 -16.47 -1.73 -24.93
C VAL A 345 -15.43 -0.74 -24.40
N ARG A 346 -14.35 -0.54 -25.15
CA ARG A 346 -13.30 0.43 -24.82
C ARG A 346 -13.59 1.78 -25.49
N PRO A 347 -13.34 2.93 -24.83
CA PRO A 347 -13.60 4.25 -25.42
C PRO A 347 -12.91 4.50 -26.76
N THR A 348 -11.76 3.87 -27.01
CA THR A 348 -10.96 4.04 -28.23
C THR A 348 -11.31 3.05 -29.34
N GLY A 349 -12.34 2.23 -29.13
CA GLY A 349 -12.74 1.16 -30.03
C GLY A 349 -11.75 -0.01 -30.09
N LEU A 350 -10.72 -0.06 -29.23
CA LEU A 350 -9.82 -1.21 -29.18
C LEU A 350 -10.58 -2.49 -28.83
N VAL A 351 -10.27 -3.56 -29.56
CA VAL A 351 -10.92 -4.86 -29.43
C VAL A 351 -9.99 -5.86 -28.73
N ASP A 352 -10.55 -6.89 -28.12
CA ASP A 352 -9.80 -8.03 -27.62
C ASP A 352 -9.00 -8.67 -28.76
N PRO A 353 -7.75 -9.12 -28.52
CA PRO A 353 -6.83 -9.52 -29.57
C PRO A 353 -7.28 -10.80 -30.30
N GLU A 354 -6.76 -11.00 -31.50
CA GLU A 354 -6.94 -12.27 -32.21
C GLU A 354 -6.11 -13.37 -31.52
N THR A 355 -6.69 -14.57 -31.38
CA THR A 355 -6.03 -15.71 -30.72
C THR A 355 -5.70 -16.80 -31.75
N GLU A 356 -4.51 -17.39 -31.63
CA GLU A 356 -4.06 -18.49 -32.50
C GLU A 356 -3.42 -19.60 -31.65
N ILE A 357 -3.70 -20.86 -31.98
CA ILE A 357 -3.07 -22.02 -31.32
C ILE A 357 -2.04 -22.62 -32.28
N ARG A 358 -0.80 -22.84 -31.79
CA ARG A 358 0.29 -23.44 -32.56
C ARG A 358 0.92 -24.63 -31.82
N PRO A 359 1.50 -25.62 -32.52
CA PRO A 359 2.12 -26.79 -31.88
C PRO A 359 3.34 -26.43 -31.01
N VAL A 360 3.59 -27.22 -29.95
CA VAL A 360 4.72 -26.99 -29.03
C VAL A 360 6.07 -27.34 -29.69
N ALA A 361 6.08 -28.31 -30.60
CA ALA A 361 7.29 -28.87 -31.19
C ALA A 361 8.23 -27.83 -31.85
N THR A 362 7.67 -26.75 -32.41
CA THR A 362 8.43 -25.69 -33.09
C THR A 362 8.26 -24.33 -32.41
N GLN A 363 7.84 -24.31 -31.13
CA GLN A 363 7.42 -23.07 -30.47
C GLN A 363 8.49 -21.99 -30.41
N VAL A 364 9.77 -22.36 -30.19
CA VAL A 364 10.86 -21.39 -30.03
C VAL A 364 11.24 -20.75 -31.37
N ASP A 365 11.39 -21.56 -32.43
CA ASP A 365 11.72 -21.07 -33.78
C ASP A 365 10.60 -20.21 -34.37
N ASP A 366 9.35 -20.63 -34.15
CA ASP A 366 8.16 -19.89 -34.56
C ASP A 366 8.05 -18.56 -33.80
N LEU A 367 8.25 -18.59 -32.48
CA LEU A 367 8.27 -17.38 -31.64
C LEU A 367 9.35 -16.39 -32.09
N LEU A 368 10.57 -16.86 -32.36
CA LEU A 368 11.66 -16.02 -32.86
C LEU A 368 11.28 -15.31 -34.17
N SER A 369 10.59 -16.03 -35.06
CA SER A 369 10.11 -15.49 -36.33
C SER A 369 9.04 -14.41 -36.11
N GLU A 370 8.05 -14.68 -35.25
CA GLU A 370 7.00 -13.72 -34.88
C GLU A 370 7.57 -12.48 -34.18
N ILE A 371 8.53 -12.66 -33.27
CA ILE A 371 9.25 -11.55 -32.63
C ILE A 371 9.87 -10.63 -33.69
N ARG A 372 10.63 -11.19 -34.63
CA ARG A 372 11.28 -10.38 -35.69
C ARG A 372 10.27 -9.59 -36.52
N LEU A 373 9.10 -10.17 -36.81
CA LEU A 373 8.01 -9.47 -37.50
C LEU A 373 7.50 -8.28 -36.69
N ARG A 374 7.28 -8.44 -35.39
CA ARG A 374 6.77 -7.36 -34.51
C ARG A 374 7.80 -6.27 -34.28
N VAL A 375 9.06 -6.63 -34.06
CA VAL A 375 10.17 -5.67 -33.93
C VAL A 375 10.34 -4.86 -35.21
N GLY A 376 10.20 -5.48 -36.38
CA GLY A 376 10.22 -4.76 -37.67
C GLY A 376 9.09 -3.71 -37.83
N MET A 377 8.00 -3.84 -37.07
CA MET A 377 6.91 -2.86 -37.01
C MET A 377 7.09 -1.82 -35.90
N GLY A 378 8.15 -1.93 -35.09
CA GLY A 378 8.40 -1.09 -33.92
C GLY A 378 7.59 -1.48 -32.68
N ASP A 379 6.94 -2.64 -32.68
CA ASP A 379 6.12 -3.13 -31.56
C ASP A 379 6.95 -3.89 -30.51
N ARG A 380 6.33 -4.20 -29.37
CA ARG A 380 6.89 -5.04 -28.29
C ARG A 380 6.18 -6.37 -28.18
N VAL A 381 6.89 -7.34 -27.58
CA VAL A 381 6.39 -8.70 -27.38
C VAL A 381 6.46 -9.08 -25.90
N LEU A 382 5.40 -9.69 -25.39
CA LEU A 382 5.40 -10.35 -24.09
C LEU A 382 5.39 -11.86 -24.28
N VAL A 383 6.22 -12.57 -23.55
CA VAL A 383 6.26 -14.04 -23.57
C VAL A 383 6.03 -14.55 -22.16
N THR A 384 5.13 -15.52 -22.01
CA THR A 384 4.92 -16.20 -20.73
C THR A 384 5.40 -17.64 -20.75
N THR A 385 6.23 -18.02 -19.78
CA THR A 385 6.72 -19.37 -19.56
C THR A 385 6.12 -19.98 -18.28
N LEU A 386 6.56 -21.16 -17.87
CA LEU A 386 6.10 -21.82 -16.64
C LEU A 386 7.11 -21.77 -15.48
N THR A 387 8.40 -21.57 -15.78
CA THR A 387 9.46 -21.66 -14.76
C THR A 387 10.51 -20.55 -14.93
N LYS A 388 11.21 -20.23 -13.84
CA LYS A 388 12.31 -19.24 -13.84
C LYS A 388 13.39 -19.63 -14.82
N ARG A 389 13.84 -20.88 -14.70
CA ARG A 389 14.83 -21.48 -15.59
C ARG A 389 14.44 -21.40 -17.06
N MET A 390 13.20 -21.74 -17.43
CA MET A 390 12.77 -21.59 -18.83
C MET A 390 12.75 -20.14 -19.31
N SER A 391 12.48 -19.18 -18.41
CA SER A 391 12.51 -17.75 -18.78
C SER A 391 13.95 -17.29 -19.03
N GLU A 392 14.88 -17.71 -18.16
CA GLU A 392 16.33 -17.46 -18.29
C GLU A 392 16.88 -18.12 -19.55
N ASP A 393 16.70 -19.44 -19.70
CA ASP A 393 17.16 -20.23 -20.85
C ASP A 393 16.63 -19.66 -22.19
N LEU A 394 15.35 -19.22 -22.22
CA LEU A 394 14.77 -18.60 -23.42
C LEU A 394 15.35 -17.22 -23.70
N THR A 395 15.64 -16.44 -22.66
CA THR A 395 16.26 -15.12 -22.81
C THR A 395 17.65 -15.27 -23.41
N ASP A 396 18.46 -16.17 -22.85
CA ASP A 396 19.82 -16.44 -23.35
C ASP A 396 19.78 -16.90 -24.82
N TYR A 397 18.88 -17.82 -25.16
CA TYR A 397 18.71 -18.28 -26.55
C TYR A 397 18.33 -17.14 -27.50
N LEU A 398 17.37 -16.28 -27.12
CA LEU A 398 16.93 -15.17 -27.96
C LEU A 398 18.03 -14.11 -28.12
N ASP A 399 18.79 -13.83 -27.06
CA ASP A 399 19.93 -12.90 -27.08
C ASP A 399 21.05 -13.40 -28.00
N GLU A 400 21.39 -14.69 -27.94
CA GLU A 400 22.34 -15.35 -28.86
C GLU A 400 21.91 -15.22 -30.34
N HIS A 401 20.60 -15.13 -30.60
CA HIS A 401 20.02 -14.95 -31.93
C HIS A 401 19.73 -13.48 -32.30
N GLY A 402 20.27 -12.54 -31.53
CA GLY A 402 20.26 -11.10 -31.79
C GLY A 402 18.96 -10.38 -31.42
N VAL A 403 18.14 -10.95 -30.54
CA VAL A 403 16.91 -10.31 -30.04
C VAL A 403 17.20 -9.60 -28.72
N ARG A 404 16.90 -8.30 -28.64
CA ARG A 404 17.00 -7.53 -27.39
C ARG A 404 15.87 -7.95 -26.45
N CYS A 405 16.19 -8.75 -25.45
CA CYS A 405 15.20 -9.27 -24.51
C CYS A 405 15.67 -9.19 -23.06
N ARG A 406 14.71 -9.19 -22.13
CA ARG A 406 14.95 -9.32 -20.69
C ARG A 406 13.91 -10.26 -20.09
N TYR A 407 14.25 -10.88 -18.96
CA TYR A 407 13.30 -11.69 -18.20
C TYR A 407 12.73 -10.95 -16.98
N LEU A 408 11.59 -11.42 -16.50
CA LEU A 408 10.94 -10.94 -15.29
C LEU A 408 10.39 -12.10 -14.45
N HIS A 409 10.95 -12.30 -13.25
CA HIS A 409 10.52 -13.32 -12.30
C HIS A 409 10.35 -12.77 -10.88
N SER A 410 9.97 -13.61 -9.92
CA SER A 410 9.61 -13.21 -8.55
C SER A 410 10.72 -12.58 -7.73
N ASP A 411 11.99 -12.86 -8.04
CA ASP A 411 13.13 -12.43 -7.22
C ASP A 411 13.65 -11.04 -7.62
N ILE A 412 13.11 -10.47 -8.69
CA ILE A 412 13.40 -9.09 -9.11
C ILE A 412 12.58 -8.15 -8.23
N GLU A 413 13.28 -7.23 -7.57
CA GLU A 413 12.70 -6.24 -6.68
C GLU A 413 11.75 -5.29 -7.44
N THR A 414 10.81 -4.68 -6.70
CA THR A 414 9.76 -3.85 -7.31
C THR A 414 10.35 -2.68 -8.11
N VAL A 415 11.41 -2.04 -7.62
CA VAL A 415 12.05 -0.89 -8.31
C VAL A 415 12.68 -1.33 -9.62
N GLU A 416 13.53 -2.36 -9.59
CA GLU A 416 14.16 -2.93 -10.78
C GLU A 416 13.12 -3.41 -11.81
N ARG A 417 12.02 -3.99 -11.34
CA ARG A 417 10.89 -4.38 -12.19
C ARG A 417 10.28 -3.19 -12.93
N MET A 418 10.10 -2.05 -12.27
CA MET A 418 9.57 -0.84 -12.90
C MET A 418 10.51 -0.29 -13.95
N GLU A 419 11.82 -0.32 -13.70
CA GLU A 419 12.84 0.05 -14.68
C GLU A 419 12.79 -0.84 -15.92
N ILE A 420 12.71 -2.16 -15.75
CA ILE A 420 12.59 -3.11 -16.87
C ILE A 420 11.33 -2.81 -17.71
N ILE A 421 10.20 -2.55 -17.08
CA ILE A 421 8.94 -2.21 -17.79
C ILE A 421 9.10 -0.89 -18.55
N ARG A 422 9.71 0.12 -17.94
CA ARG A 422 9.98 1.42 -18.57
C ARG A 422 10.90 1.27 -19.78
N ASP A 423 11.99 0.53 -19.63
CA ASP A 423 12.97 0.25 -20.69
C ASP A 423 12.31 -0.45 -21.89
N LEU A 424 11.38 -1.39 -21.64
CA LEU A 424 10.58 -2.01 -22.70
C LEU A 424 9.75 -0.96 -23.46
N ARG A 425 9.10 -0.04 -22.74
CA ARG A 425 8.28 1.04 -23.34
C ARG A 425 9.13 2.01 -24.16
N LEU A 426 10.30 2.38 -23.64
CA LEU A 426 11.27 3.24 -24.33
C LEU A 426 11.89 2.55 -25.56
N GLY A 427 11.85 1.22 -25.62
CA GLY A 427 12.44 0.46 -26.71
C GLY A 427 13.94 0.21 -26.58
N GLU A 428 14.46 0.27 -25.34
CA GLU A 428 15.81 -0.19 -25.01
C GLU A 428 15.95 -1.69 -25.32
N PHE A 429 14.88 -2.45 -25.09
CA PHE A 429 14.71 -3.82 -25.56
C PHE A 429 13.28 -4.05 -26.08
N ASP A 430 13.08 -5.18 -26.76
CA ASP A 430 11.88 -5.42 -27.56
C ASP A 430 10.97 -6.52 -26.98
N VAL A 431 11.53 -7.45 -26.20
CA VAL A 431 10.84 -8.65 -25.72
C VAL A 431 11.00 -8.80 -24.21
N LEU A 432 9.89 -8.96 -23.50
CA LEU A 432 9.88 -9.28 -22.07
C LEU A 432 9.37 -10.70 -21.84
N ILE A 433 10.19 -11.53 -21.21
CA ILE A 433 9.86 -12.93 -20.90
C ILE A 433 9.57 -13.04 -19.41
N GLY A 434 8.41 -13.57 -19.01
CA GLY A 434 8.14 -13.78 -17.60
C GLY A 434 7.31 -15.02 -17.31
N ILE A 435 7.19 -15.35 -16.04
CA ILE A 435 6.35 -16.47 -15.60
C ILE A 435 4.92 -15.98 -15.39
N ASN A 436 4.79 -14.89 -14.65
CA ASN A 436 3.51 -14.30 -14.27
C ASN A 436 3.53 -12.79 -14.52
N LEU A 437 3.27 -12.40 -15.77
CA LEU A 437 3.14 -11.00 -16.20
C LEU A 437 1.74 -10.42 -15.86
N LEU A 438 0.98 -11.09 -14.99
CA LEU A 438 -0.39 -10.73 -14.63
C LEU A 438 -0.45 -9.74 -13.46
N ARG A 439 0.59 -9.67 -12.62
CA ARG A 439 0.50 -9.01 -11.31
C ARG A 439 0.50 -7.48 -11.37
N GLU A 440 1.15 -6.87 -12.36
CA GLU A 440 1.45 -5.43 -12.25
C GLU A 440 0.44 -4.48 -12.90
N GLY A 441 -0.67 -4.98 -13.45
CA GLY A 441 -1.53 -4.08 -14.24
C GLY A 441 -0.79 -3.47 -15.44
N LEU A 442 0.27 -4.14 -15.95
CA LEU A 442 1.07 -3.73 -17.11
C LEU A 442 0.20 -3.13 -18.21
N ASP A 443 0.26 -1.81 -18.33
CA ASP A 443 -0.43 -1.01 -19.35
C ASP A 443 0.61 -0.56 -20.37
N ILE A 444 0.85 -1.42 -21.35
CA ILE A 444 1.90 -1.24 -22.37
C ILE A 444 1.25 -1.23 -23.75
N PRO A 445 0.77 -0.07 -24.25
CA PRO A 445 0.16 0.02 -25.58
C PRO A 445 1.10 -0.38 -26.72
N GLU A 446 2.40 -0.37 -26.49
CA GLU A 446 3.43 -0.74 -27.45
C GLU A 446 3.47 -2.27 -27.70
N VAL A 447 2.86 -3.09 -26.83
CA VAL A 447 2.78 -4.55 -27.00
C VAL A 447 1.72 -4.92 -28.03
N SER A 448 2.13 -5.56 -29.13
CA SER A 448 1.19 -6.08 -30.15
C SER A 448 1.13 -7.60 -30.24
N LEU A 449 2.03 -8.30 -29.54
CA LEU A 449 2.02 -9.76 -29.47
C LEU A 449 2.21 -10.25 -28.03
N VAL A 450 1.38 -11.19 -27.64
CA VAL A 450 1.55 -12.00 -26.43
C VAL A 450 1.72 -13.46 -26.83
N ALA A 451 2.82 -14.08 -26.43
CA ALA A 451 3.08 -15.50 -26.63
C ALA A 451 2.94 -16.26 -25.30
N ILE A 452 2.18 -17.34 -25.30
CA ILE A 452 1.96 -18.20 -24.13
C ILE A 452 2.55 -19.56 -24.44
N LEU A 453 3.76 -19.82 -23.92
CA LEU A 453 4.40 -21.13 -24.06
C LEU A 453 3.72 -22.15 -23.16
N ASP A 454 3.70 -23.41 -23.60
CA ASP A 454 3.13 -24.53 -22.84
C ASP A 454 1.70 -24.23 -22.32
N ALA A 455 0.85 -23.69 -23.19
CA ALA A 455 -0.50 -23.24 -22.84
C ALA A 455 -1.43 -24.40 -22.40
N ASP A 456 -1.08 -25.64 -22.73
CA ASP A 456 -1.84 -26.85 -22.38
C ASP A 456 -1.43 -27.50 -21.04
N LYS A 457 -0.49 -26.91 -20.32
CA LYS A 457 -0.09 -27.33 -18.97
C LYS A 457 -0.98 -26.67 -17.94
N GLU A 458 -2.06 -27.36 -17.57
CA GLU A 458 -2.99 -26.86 -16.56
C GLU A 458 -2.30 -26.59 -15.22
N GLY A 459 -2.80 -25.57 -14.52
CA GLY A 459 -2.24 -25.08 -13.28
C GLY A 459 -2.61 -23.61 -13.08
N PHE A 460 -2.09 -22.99 -12.03
CA PHE A 460 -2.39 -21.58 -11.71
C PHE A 460 -2.09 -20.63 -12.88
N LEU A 461 -0.96 -20.81 -13.56
CA LEU A 461 -0.51 -19.92 -14.66
C LEU A 461 -1.27 -20.12 -15.98
N ARG A 462 -2.04 -21.21 -16.11
CA ARG A 462 -2.81 -21.56 -17.32
C ARG A 462 -4.29 -21.84 -16.99
N SER A 463 -4.76 -21.27 -15.88
CA SER A 463 -6.18 -21.27 -15.55
C SER A 463 -6.96 -20.38 -16.53
N GLU A 464 -8.29 -20.54 -16.60
CA GLU A 464 -9.17 -19.69 -17.42
C GLU A 464 -8.92 -18.20 -17.16
N GLY A 465 -8.88 -17.78 -15.90
CA GLY A 465 -8.65 -16.39 -15.52
C GLY A 465 -7.26 -15.90 -15.97
N SER A 466 -6.22 -16.69 -15.67
CA SER A 466 -4.84 -16.35 -16.03
C SER A 466 -4.64 -16.21 -17.54
N LEU A 467 -5.27 -17.09 -18.33
CA LEU A 467 -5.21 -17.02 -19.80
C LEU A 467 -5.92 -15.78 -20.32
N ILE A 468 -7.14 -15.49 -19.86
CA ILE A 468 -7.90 -14.29 -20.27
C ILE A 468 -7.09 -13.02 -19.97
N GLN A 469 -6.50 -12.91 -18.78
CA GLN A 469 -5.69 -11.74 -18.41
C GLN A 469 -4.41 -11.64 -19.24
N THR A 470 -3.74 -12.76 -19.50
CA THR A 470 -2.50 -12.78 -20.31
C THR A 470 -2.81 -12.34 -21.74
N ILE A 471 -3.87 -12.90 -22.34
CA ILE A 471 -4.37 -12.50 -23.66
C ILE A 471 -4.71 -10.99 -23.66
N GLY A 472 -5.38 -10.51 -22.62
CA GLY A 472 -5.76 -9.10 -22.46
C GLY A 472 -4.59 -8.10 -22.51
N ARG A 473 -3.34 -8.53 -22.27
CA ARG A 473 -2.16 -7.66 -22.42
C ARG A 473 -1.95 -7.15 -23.85
N ALA A 474 -2.38 -7.90 -24.86
CA ALA A 474 -2.34 -7.45 -26.26
C ALA A 474 -3.55 -6.58 -26.66
N ALA A 475 -4.57 -6.44 -25.81
CA ALA A 475 -5.80 -5.72 -26.14
C ALA A 475 -5.65 -4.18 -26.16
N ARG A 476 -4.46 -3.67 -25.80
CA ARG A 476 -4.15 -2.24 -25.78
C ARG A 476 -3.58 -1.71 -27.10
N ASN A 477 -3.34 -2.60 -28.06
CA ASN A 477 -2.78 -2.28 -29.37
C ASN A 477 -3.74 -2.71 -30.49
N ALA A 478 -3.88 -1.88 -31.52
CA ALA A 478 -4.77 -2.16 -32.65
C ALA A 478 -4.32 -3.39 -33.48
N ARG A 479 -3.04 -3.75 -33.42
CA ARG A 479 -2.45 -4.97 -34.03
C ARG A 479 -2.34 -6.14 -33.04
N GLY A 480 -3.01 -6.06 -31.90
CA GLY A 480 -2.95 -7.03 -30.81
C GLY A 480 -3.28 -8.46 -31.25
N LYS A 481 -2.35 -9.38 -30.97
CA LYS A 481 -2.49 -10.82 -31.21
C LYS A 481 -1.97 -11.63 -30.02
N ALA A 482 -2.56 -12.78 -29.76
CA ALA A 482 -2.10 -13.75 -28.78
C ALA A 482 -1.85 -15.12 -29.43
N ILE A 483 -0.67 -15.69 -29.23
CA ILE A 483 -0.31 -17.04 -29.71
C ILE A 483 -0.18 -17.97 -28.50
N LEU A 484 -0.94 -19.07 -28.51
CA LEU A 484 -0.93 -20.10 -27.48
C LEU A 484 -0.24 -21.35 -28.04
N TYR A 485 0.95 -21.67 -27.55
CA TYR A 485 1.66 -22.88 -27.97
C TYR A 485 1.17 -24.07 -27.14
N ALA A 486 0.50 -25.01 -27.79
CA ALA A 486 -0.16 -26.15 -27.15
C ALA A 486 -0.38 -27.29 -28.15
N ASP A 487 -0.22 -28.54 -27.69
CA ASP A 487 -0.51 -29.72 -28.50
C ASP A 487 -1.97 -30.19 -28.35
N ARG A 488 -2.64 -29.76 -27.27
CA ARG A 488 -4.05 -30.05 -26.98
C ARG A 488 -4.78 -28.83 -26.42
N ILE A 489 -6.06 -28.71 -26.74
CA ILE A 489 -6.92 -27.66 -26.17
C ILE A 489 -7.48 -28.15 -24.84
N THR A 490 -7.03 -27.56 -23.73
CA THR A 490 -7.56 -27.85 -22.39
C THR A 490 -8.91 -27.18 -22.16
N ASN A 491 -9.61 -27.55 -21.07
CA ASN A 491 -10.88 -26.90 -20.71
C ASN A 491 -10.69 -25.42 -20.36
N SER A 492 -9.59 -25.10 -19.68
CA SER A 492 -9.21 -23.71 -19.35
C SER A 492 -8.95 -22.87 -20.59
N MET A 493 -8.22 -23.44 -21.57
CA MET A 493 -8.00 -22.79 -22.87
C MET A 493 -9.30 -22.56 -23.61
N ARG A 494 -10.16 -23.58 -23.71
CA ARG A 494 -11.44 -23.46 -24.42
C ARG A 494 -12.27 -22.30 -23.86
N ARG A 495 -12.50 -22.27 -22.53
CA ARG A 495 -13.28 -21.20 -21.90
C ARG A 495 -12.66 -19.81 -22.09
N ALA A 496 -11.33 -19.70 -22.01
CA ALA A 496 -10.64 -18.43 -22.24
C ALA A 496 -10.75 -17.93 -23.68
N LEU A 497 -10.62 -18.83 -24.66
CA LEU A 497 -10.76 -18.53 -26.08
C LEU A 497 -12.19 -18.12 -26.44
N ASP A 498 -13.17 -18.91 -26.00
CA ASP A 498 -14.61 -18.65 -26.23
C ASP A 498 -15.01 -17.27 -25.66
N GLU A 499 -14.55 -16.94 -24.45
CA GLU A 499 -14.83 -15.65 -23.81
C GLU A 499 -14.14 -14.47 -24.53
N THR A 500 -12.89 -14.66 -24.97
CA THR A 500 -12.16 -13.64 -25.74
C THR A 500 -12.86 -13.36 -27.07
N GLU A 501 -13.28 -14.41 -27.78
CA GLU A 501 -13.99 -14.30 -29.05
C GLU A 501 -15.35 -13.62 -28.87
N ARG A 502 -16.10 -13.99 -27.83
CA ARG A 502 -17.39 -13.34 -27.49
C ARG A 502 -17.22 -11.83 -27.26
N ARG A 503 -16.23 -11.42 -26.46
CA ARG A 503 -15.93 -10.00 -26.19
C ARG A 503 -15.53 -9.27 -27.47
N ARG A 504 -14.61 -9.84 -28.24
CA ARG A 504 -14.14 -9.30 -29.51
C ARG A 504 -15.28 -9.04 -30.48
N ASN A 505 -16.17 -10.02 -30.67
CA ASN A 505 -17.31 -9.90 -31.58
C ASN A 505 -18.26 -8.77 -31.17
N LYS A 506 -18.60 -8.67 -29.88
CA LYS A 506 -19.44 -7.60 -29.34
C LYS A 506 -18.81 -6.21 -29.52
N GLN A 507 -17.49 -6.09 -29.34
CA GLN A 507 -16.77 -4.83 -29.55
C GLN A 507 -16.72 -4.44 -31.04
N ILE A 508 -16.50 -5.41 -31.94
CA ILE A 508 -16.51 -5.18 -33.40
C ILE A 508 -17.89 -4.72 -33.86
N GLU A 509 -18.96 -5.37 -33.39
CA GLU A 509 -20.34 -4.98 -33.70
C GLU A 509 -20.63 -3.55 -33.23
N TYR A 510 -20.30 -3.24 -31.97
CA TYR A 510 -20.44 -1.88 -31.43
C TYR A 510 -19.68 -0.84 -32.26
N ASN A 511 -18.41 -1.11 -32.59
CA ASN A 511 -17.59 -0.22 -33.41
C ASN A 511 -18.20 0.01 -34.80
N ARG A 512 -18.72 -1.04 -35.43
CA ARG A 512 -19.37 -0.96 -36.74
C ARG A 512 -20.65 -0.13 -36.68
N GLU A 513 -21.48 -0.32 -35.66
CA GLU A 513 -22.71 0.45 -35.47
C GLU A 513 -22.45 1.94 -35.24
N HIS A 514 -21.36 2.27 -34.54
CA HIS A 514 -21.02 3.64 -34.14
C HIS A 514 -19.97 4.31 -35.04
N GLY A 515 -19.48 3.63 -36.09
CA GLY A 515 -18.47 4.17 -36.99
C GLY A 515 -17.10 4.41 -36.33
N ILE A 516 -16.75 3.65 -35.30
CA ILE A 516 -15.51 3.81 -34.54
C ILE A 516 -14.39 3.00 -35.19
N THR A 517 -13.24 3.65 -35.45
CA THR A 517 -12.03 2.97 -35.91
C THR A 517 -11.11 2.71 -34.71
N PRO A 518 -10.74 1.44 -34.42
CA PRO A 518 -9.86 1.11 -33.30
C PRO A 518 -8.54 1.88 -33.37
N THR A 519 -8.23 2.64 -32.34
CA THR A 519 -7.01 3.46 -32.27
C THR A 519 -6.20 3.10 -31.04
N THR A 520 -4.90 2.84 -31.24
CA THR A 520 -3.97 2.56 -30.14
C THR A 520 -3.74 3.83 -29.34
N ILE A 521 -3.86 3.75 -28.02
CA ILE A 521 -3.59 4.90 -27.15
C ILE A 521 -2.09 5.14 -27.13
N SER A 522 -1.65 6.31 -27.60
CA SER A 522 -0.31 6.78 -27.28
C SER A 522 -0.36 7.42 -25.90
N LYS A 523 -0.04 6.63 -24.86
CA LYS A 523 0.30 7.21 -23.57
C LYS A 523 1.73 7.69 -23.69
N ALA A 524 2.00 8.93 -23.28
CA ALA A 524 3.37 9.31 -22.99
C ALA A 524 3.94 8.21 -22.08
N VAL A 525 5.12 7.68 -22.42
CA VAL A 525 5.96 7.14 -21.37
C VAL A 525 6.12 8.35 -20.47
N ALA A 526 5.48 8.33 -19.30
CA ALA A 526 5.80 9.34 -18.33
C ALA A 526 7.30 9.17 -18.16
N ASP A 527 8.08 10.11 -18.73
CA ASP A 527 9.33 10.42 -18.09
C ASP A 527 8.86 10.70 -16.68
N VAL A 528 9.28 9.88 -15.73
CA VAL A 528 8.98 10.01 -14.31
C VAL A 528 9.62 11.31 -13.73
N MET A 529 9.91 12.27 -14.62
CA MET A 529 10.52 13.56 -14.43
C MET A 529 9.86 14.71 -15.21
N GLN A 530 8.75 14.49 -15.94
CA GLN A 530 8.11 15.56 -16.72
C GLN A 530 6.59 15.53 -16.65
N LEU A 531 6.02 15.62 -15.45
CA LEU A 531 4.63 16.05 -15.27
C LEU A 531 4.54 17.24 -14.29
N GLY A 532 5.05 18.38 -14.74
CA GLY A 532 4.77 19.70 -14.17
C GLY A 532 4.89 20.74 -15.29
N GLN A 533 3.77 21.29 -15.75
CA GLN A 533 3.72 22.10 -16.98
C GLN A 533 4.48 23.43 -16.91
N GLY A 534 5.18 23.75 -18.01
CA GLY A 534 5.31 25.09 -18.58
C GLY A 534 6.49 25.97 -18.13
N GLY A 535 7.59 25.98 -18.89
CA GLY A 535 8.61 27.04 -18.81
C GLY A 535 10.03 26.59 -19.19
N GLY A 536 10.58 27.14 -20.27
CA GLY A 536 11.79 26.65 -20.93
C GLY A 536 13.13 26.77 -20.19
N ARG A 537 14.10 25.98 -20.70
CA ARG A 537 15.57 26.02 -20.56
C ARG A 537 16.22 25.91 -19.17
N ARG A 538 15.51 26.12 -18.05
CA ARG A 538 16.08 25.90 -16.70
C ARG A 538 15.95 24.47 -16.18
N ILE A 539 15.08 23.66 -16.81
CA ILE A 539 14.70 22.29 -16.39
C ILE A 539 15.78 21.24 -16.70
N ALA A 540 16.60 21.45 -17.74
CA ALA A 540 17.57 20.43 -18.18
C ALA A 540 18.61 20.05 -17.10
N ARG A 541 19.03 20.98 -16.24
CA ARG A 541 19.91 20.69 -15.09
C ARG A 541 19.22 19.98 -13.93
N VAL A 542 17.90 20.12 -13.82
CA VAL A 542 17.08 19.54 -12.74
C VAL A 542 16.71 18.08 -13.07
N ALA A 543 16.57 17.75 -14.37
CA ALA A 543 16.31 16.40 -14.84
C ALA A 543 17.52 15.45 -14.67
N GLU A 544 18.76 15.96 -14.74
CA GLU A 544 19.95 15.16 -14.41
C GLU A 544 19.98 14.77 -12.91
N GLU A 545 19.63 15.69 -12.00
CA GLU A 545 19.60 15.41 -10.55
C GLU A 545 18.49 14.41 -10.16
N ILE A 546 17.31 14.46 -10.78
CA ILE A 546 16.19 13.54 -10.45
C ILE A 546 16.46 12.11 -10.94
N GLY A 547 17.22 11.94 -12.04
CA GLY A 547 17.66 10.62 -12.52
C GLY A 547 18.63 9.93 -11.59
N GLU A 548 19.49 10.70 -10.92
CA GLU A 548 20.38 10.17 -9.89
C GLU A 548 19.61 9.68 -8.65
N TYR A 549 18.46 10.28 -8.33
CA TYR A 549 17.66 9.88 -7.16
C TYR A 549 16.81 8.62 -7.41
N ALA A 550 16.38 8.38 -8.65
CA ALA A 550 15.57 7.22 -9.02
C ALA A 550 16.38 5.89 -9.05
N ALA A 551 17.69 5.95 -9.23
CA ALA A 551 18.59 4.79 -9.24
C ALA A 551 19.03 4.34 -7.82
N LEU A 552 18.57 5.01 -6.76
CA LEU A 552 18.93 4.69 -5.38
C LEU A 552 17.98 3.63 -4.82
N SER A 553 18.53 2.64 -4.11
CA SER A 553 17.73 1.69 -3.35
C SER A 553 16.83 2.41 -2.33
N PRO A 554 15.70 1.81 -1.88
CA PRO A 554 14.82 2.43 -0.89
C PRO A 554 15.55 2.94 0.36
N GLU A 555 16.54 2.17 0.84
CA GLU A 555 17.39 2.60 1.97
C GLU A 555 18.29 3.80 1.64
N ALA A 556 18.81 3.86 0.42
CA ALA A 556 19.67 4.96 -0.02
C ALA A 556 18.86 6.23 -0.28
N LEU A 557 17.63 6.09 -0.79
CA LEU A 557 16.67 7.17 -0.93
C LEU A 557 16.23 7.71 0.43
N ALA A 558 15.87 6.83 1.38
CA ALA A 558 15.55 7.23 2.75
C ALA A 558 16.71 7.96 3.43
N ARG A 559 17.95 7.48 3.25
CA ARG A 559 19.15 8.17 3.73
C ARG A 559 19.34 9.55 3.09
N LYS A 560 19.05 9.68 1.78
CA LYS A 560 19.16 10.96 1.07
C LYS A 560 18.08 11.94 1.49
N ILE A 561 16.83 11.50 1.61
CA ILE A 561 15.72 12.31 2.13
C ILE A 561 16.08 12.80 3.53
N LYS A 562 16.59 11.92 4.40
CA LYS A 562 17.06 12.31 5.73
C LYS A 562 18.16 13.36 5.69
N ALA A 563 19.13 13.22 4.79
CA ALA A 563 20.19 14.22 4.61
C ALA A 563 19.64 15.57 4.10
N LEU A 564 18.67 15.55 3.20
CA LEU A 564 17.99 16.76 2.72
C LEU A 564 17.13 17.38 3.83
N GLU A 565 16.47 16.59 4.67
CA GLU A 565 15.74 17.07 5.84
C GLU A 565 16.70 17.77 6.81
N ASP A 566 17.81 17.12 7.15
CA ASP A 566 18.83 17.70 8.02
C ASP A 566 19.35 19.03 7.44
N GLN A 567 19.53 19.10 6.12
CA GLN A 567 19.91 20.34 5.40
C GLN A 567 18.79 21.39 5.44
N MET A 568 17.53 21.01 5.19
CA MET A 568 16.37 21.89 5.26
C MET A 568 16.26 22.55 6.64
N TYR A 569 16.41 21.75 7.70
CA TYR A 569 16.37 22.25 9.07
C TYR A 569 17.61 23.07 9.43
N ALA A 570 18.78 22.80 8.85
CA ALA A 570 19.95 23.66 8.98
C ALA A 570 19.69 25.05 8.37
N HIS A 571 19.20 25.13 7.12
CA HIS A 571 18.82 26.40 6.50
C HIS A 571 17.76 27.16 7.30
N ALA A 572 16.77 26.45 7.86
CA ALA A 572 15.76 27.06 8.73
C ALA A 572 16.36 27.64 10.02
N ARG A 573 17.37 26.98 10.63
CA ARG A 573 18.10 27.49 11.81
C ARG A 573 18.95 28.71 11.47
N ASP A 574 19.54 28.73 10.26
CA ASP A 574 20.38 29.82 9.77
C ASP A 574 19.56 31.00 9.19
N LEU A 575 18.23 30.95 9.31
CA LEU A 575 17.27 31.96 8.82
C LEU A 575 17.24 32.10 7.29
N GLU A 576 17.70 31.09 6.57
CA GLU A 576 17.70 30.99 5.11
C GLU A 576 16.38 30.36 4.62
N PHE A 577 15.26 31.02 4.90
CA PHE A 577 13.92 30.45 4.69
C PHE A 577 13.60 30.10 3.23
N GLU A 578 14.11 30.87 2.27
CA GLU A 578 13.93 30.58 0.84
C GLU A 578 14.61 29.26 0.44
N GLU A 579 15.82 29.01 0.95
CA GLU A 579 16.54 27.77 0.69
C GLU A 579 15.93 26.60 1.46
N ALA A 580 15.50 26.81 2.71
CA ALA A 580 14.73 25.80 3.46
C ALA A 580 13.44 25.40 2.73
N ALA A 581 12.68 26.37 2.21
CA ALA A 581 11.49 26.11 1.41
C ALA A 581 11.82 25.38 0.11
N ARG A 582 12.94 25.73 -0.54
CA ARG A 582 13.42 25.04 -1.75
C ARG A 582 13.76 23.59 -1.48
N VAL A 583 14.46 23.30 -0.38
CA VAL A 583 14.81 21.93 0.02
C VAL A 583 13.57 21.15 0.45
N ARG A 584 12.60 21.78 1.15
CA ARG A 584 11.29 21.16 1.44
C ARG A 584 10.59 20.74 0.15
N ASP A 585 10.49 21.66 -0.81
CA ASP A 585 9.82 21.39 -2.07
C ASP A 585 10.56 20.32 -2.87
N GLN A 586 11.89 20.24 -2.73
CA GLN A 586 12.70 19.15 -3.29
C GLN A 586 12.41 17.81 -2.62
N ILE A 587 12.39 17.74 -1.28
CA ILE A 587 12.04 16.53 -0.52
C ILE A 587 10.64 16.06 -0.92
N LYS A 588 9.69 16.98 -0.98
CA LYS A 588 8.32 16.67 -1.36
C LYS A 588 8.24 16.13 -2.79
N ARG A 589 8.94 16.75 -3.74
CA ARG A 589 9.04 16.22 -5.10
C ARG A 589 9.66 14.84 -5.14
N ILE A 590 10.68 14.56 -4.34
CA ILE A 590 11.30 13.22 -4.26
C ILE A 590 10.33 12.21 -3.66
N GLN A 591 9.56 12.58 -2.62
CA GLN A 591 8.55 11.72 -2.00
C GLN A 591 7.37 11.46 -2.94
N ASP A 592 6.83 12.50 -3.57
CA ASP A 592 5.78 12.41 -4.58
C ASP A 592 6.27 11.58 -5.77
N ALA A 593 7.50 11.82 -6.26
CA ALA A 593 8.12 11.05 -7.34
C ALA A 593 8.41 9.60 -6.93
N SER A 594 8.79 9.32 -5.68
CA SER A 594 8.95 7.96 -5.17
C SER A 594 7.62 7.23 -5.08
N LEU A 595 6.55 7.94 -4.70
CA LEU A 595 5.20 7.43 -4.76
C LEU A 595 4.80 7.14 -6.22
N GLU A 596 5.15 8.04 -7.15
CA GLU A 596 4.93 7.92 -8.60
C GLU A 596 5.78 6.82 -9.26
N LEU A 597 7.01 6.58 -8.82
CA LEU A 597 7.90 5.49 -9.26
C LEU A 597 7.42 4.14 -8.72
N SER A 598 6.68 4.15 -7.61
CA SER A 598 5.96 2.97 -7.10
C SER A 598 4.65 2.69 -7.88
N LEU A 599 4.30 3.54 -8.87
CA LEU A 599 3.18 3.37 -9.82
C LEU A 599 3.68 2.80 -11.13
#